data_AF-A0AAW1G1Z5-F1
#
_entry.id   AF-A0AAW1G1Z5-F1
#
_cell.length_a   1.000
_cell.length_b   1.000
_cell.length_c   1.000
_cell.angle_alpha   90.00
_cell.angle_beta   90.00
_cell.angle_gamma   90.00
#
_symmetry.space_group_name_H-M   'P 1'
#
loop_
_entity.id
_entity.type
_entity.pdbx_description
1 polymer ?
#
loop_
_entity_poly.entity_id
_entity_poly.type
_entity_poly.pdbx_seq_one_letter_code
_entity_poly.pdbx_strand_id
1 'polypeptide(L)'
;MCMFKLTCAITTRALFLLVSLSSVWRVTSVKRDSNYWLLTILFLPLLVEMIITLKSRKGQDYKWFSPPIFLFLISIIPSIWILELHHHQDEATAPQCKKLDSWEKLREMITLNKTLNLTDQSYVNNLNQLLSTVCSNEWILALHQTLLLLLIVGKWLLPLGGGVTREELSQLLLIFVGTAADILEFTSETLSDVKGNNHQLVYIVLSVWTWSMLQFPLHVSVVKSNPDSEGEQEAGEVSLLSKYSTDIWSIVEALFIQDGPFLVVRLIVMTYYKVFHQMLLFFAIKNFLVVILNLYRLVVICQDSRSRAGRSSAVPCV
;
A
#
# COMPACT_ATOMS: atom_id res chain seq x y z
N MET A 1 10.96 1.28 -28.44
CA MET A 1 10.50 0.37 -27.37
C MET A 1 11.38 0.42 -26.12
N CYS A 2 12.72 0.36 -26.23
CA CYS A 2 13.64 0.48 -25.09
C CYS A 2 13.59 1.86 -24.39
N MET A 3 13.60 2.95 -25.17
CA MET A 3 13.51 4.32 -24.63
C MET A 3 12.23 4.57 -23.84
N PHE A 4 11.08 4.05 -24.30
CA PHE A 4 9.81 4.18 -23.59
C PHE A 4 9.84 3.48 -22.22
N LYS A 5 10.37 2.25 -22.15
CA LYS A 5 10.53 1.52 -20.88
C LYS A 5 11.45 2.27 -19.91
N LEU A 6 12.53 2.86 -20.42
CA LEU A 6 13.46 3.66 -19.63
C LEU A 6 12.79 4.95 -19.11
N THR A 7 12.06 5.67 -19.97
CA THR A 7 11.30 6.87 -19.55
C THR A 7 10.28 6.53 -18.47
N CYS A 8 9.48 5.48 -18.65
CA CYS A 8 8.51 5.02 -17.65
C CYS A 8 9.18 4.65 -16.32
N ALA A 9 10.32 3.95 -16.37
CA ALA A 9 11.10 3.57 -15.19
C ALA A 9 11.66 4.78 -14.43
N ILE A 10 12.12 5.82 -15.14
CA ILE A 10 12.61 7.07 -14.55
C ILE A 10 11.45 7.89 -13.98
N THR A 11 10.37 8.06 -14.74
CA THR A 11 9.17 8.81 -14.30
C THR A 11 8.58 8.22 -13.03
N THR A 12 8.47 6.89 -12.92
CA THR A 12 7.94 6.24 -11.71
C THR A 12 8.77 6.57 -10.48
N ARG A 13 10.10 6.49 -10.59
CA ARG A 13 11.03 6.78 -9.49
C ARG A 13 11.04 8.25 -9.11
N ALA A 14 10.94 9.14 -10.10
CA ALA A 14 10.79 10.57 -9.86
C ALA A 14 9.50 10.87 -9.09
N LEU A 15 8.37 10.25 -9.45
CA LEU A 15 7.10 10.41 -8.71
C LEU A 15 7.21 9.91 -7.27
N PHE A 16 7.81 8.73 -7.04
CA PHE A 16 8.04 8.20 -5.69
C PHE A 16 8.88 9.16 -4.84
N LEU A 17 9.96 9.70 -5.40
CA LEU A 17 10.81 10.68 -4.73
C LEU A 17 10.06 11.98 -4.43
N LEU A 18 9.31 12.53 -5.38
CA LEU A 18 8.55 13.77 -5.20
C LEU A 18 7.51 13.66 -4.06
N VAL A 19 6.75 12.56 -4.01
CA VAL A 19 5.74 12.34 -2.96
C VAL A 19 6.40 12.10 -1.61
N SER A 20 7.48 11.33 -1.56
CA SER A 20 8.23 11.11 -0.30
C SER A 20 8.86 12.42 0.23
N LEU A 21 9.40 13.27 -0.65
CA LEU A 21 9.94 14.59 -0.28
C LEU A 21 8.83 15.53 0.22
N SER A 22 7.69 15.54 -0.45
CA SER A 22 6.51 16.32 -0.04
C SER A 22 6.03 15.90 1.36
N SER A 23 6.09 14.60 1.66
CA SER A 23 5.73 14.05 2.97
C SER A 23 6.71 14.50 4.07
N VAL A 24 8.03 14.43 3.83
CA VAL A 24 9.05 14.90 4.80
C VAL A 24 8.96 16.42 5.00
N TRP A 25 8.73 17.19 3.93
CA TRP A 25 8.48 18.63 4.03
C TRP A 25 7.26 18.93 4.91
N ARG A 26 6.18 18.16 4.78
CA ARG A 26 5.00 18.33 5.64
C ARG A 26 5.31 17.98 7.10
N VAL A 27 6.03 16.87 7.36
CA VAL A 27 6.46 16.48 8.72
C VAL A 27 7.25 17.61 9.38
N THR A 28 8.26 18.16 8.69
CA THR A 28 9.11 19.24 9.21
C THR A 28 8.34 20.54 9.42
N SER A 29 7.40 20.86 8.53
CA SER A 29 6.53 22.04 8.67
C SER A 29 5.61 21.95 9.89
N VAL A 30 5.08 20.75 10.14
CA VAL A 30 4.12 20.51 11.23
C VAL A 30 4.82 20.39 12.58
N LYS A 31 5.91 19.60 12.68
CA LYS A 31 6.68 19.44 13.93
C LYS A 31 7.55 20.65 14.27
N ARG A 32 7.83 21.54 13.32
CA ARG A 32 8.73 22.71 13.45
C ARG A 32 10.16 22.39 13.92
N ASP A 33 10.57 21.13 13.81
CA ASP A 33 11.92 20.67 14.14
C ASP A 33 12.69 20.30 12.88
N SER A 34 13.89 20.87 12.71
CA SER A 34 14.73 20.61 11.54
C SER A 34 15.32 19.19 11.51
N ASN A 35 15.35 18.48 12.64
CA ASN A 35 15.91 17.13 12.73
C ASN A 35 15.17 16.11 11.85
N TYR A 36 13.88 16.33 11.58
CA TYR A 36 13.10 15.42 10.72
C TYR A 36 13.52 15.44 9.25
N TRP A 37 14.33 16.42 8.80
CA TRP A 37 14.99 16.36 7.49
C TRP A 37 15.91 15.15 7.34
N LEU A 38 16.36 14.55 8.43
CA LEU A 38 17.16 13.32 8.41
C LEU A 38 16.43 12.15 7.75
N LEU A 39 15.09 12.16 7.70
CA LEU A 39 14.30 11.15 6.98
C LEU A 39 14.62 11.09 5.48
N THR A 40 15.14 12.18 4.89
CA THR A 40 15.57 12.19 3.47
C THR A 40 16.71 11.21 3.18
N ILE A 41 17.46 10.77 4.19
CA ILE A 41 18.49 9.72 4.04
C ILE A 41 17.86 8.42 3.53
N LEU A 42 16.60 8.13 3.87
CA LEU A 42 15.88 6.95 3.39
C LEU A 42 15.62 6.98 1.88
N PHE A 43 15.90 8.09 1.19
CA PHE A 43 15.80 8.19 -0.27
C PHE A 43 17.05 7.64 -0.97
N LEU A 44 18.19 7.56 -0.27
CA LEU A 44 19.46 7.10 -0.86
C LEU A 44 19.36 5.67 -1.43
N PRO A 45 18.78 4.67 -0.73
CA PRO A 45 18.62 3.33 -1.30
C PRO A 45 17.81 3.33 -2.60
N LEU A 46 16.77 4.17 -2.71
CA LEU A 46 15.95 4.28 -3.92
C LEU A 46 16.75 4.86 -5.10
N LEU A 47 17.61 5.84 -4.85
CA LEU A 47 18.53 6.38 -5.86
C LEU A 47 19.60 5.36 -6.28
N VAL A 48 20.13 4.59 -5.33
CA VAL A 48 21.09 3.53 -5.62
C VAL A 48 20.43 2.41 -6.45
N GLU A 49 19.23 1.98 -6.09
CA GLU A 49 18.44 1.02 -6.88
C GLU A 49 18.21 1.53 -8.30
N MET A 50 17.85 2.81 -8.46
CA MET A 50 17.68 3.43 -9.77
C MET A 50 18.95 3.30 -10.62
N ILE A 51 20.12 3.61 -10.07
CA ILE A 51 21.40 3.52 -10.78
C ILE A 51 21.71 2.07 -11.15
N ILE A 52 21.49 1.12 -10.23
CA ILE A 52 21.73 -0.31 -10.48
C ILE A 52 20.80 -0.82 -11.59
N THR A 53 19.52 -0.47 -11.56
CA THR A 53 18.53 -0.93 -12.54
C THR A 53 18.79 -0.36 -13.93
N LEU A 54 19.26 0.89 -14.02
CA LEU A 54 19.69 1.51 -15.28
C LEU A 54 21.00 0.89 -15.82
N LYS A 55 21.98 0.63 -14.96
CA LYS A 55 23.32 0.15 -15.37
C LYS A 55 23.38 -1.34 -15.64
N SER A 56 22.74 -2.16 -14.81
CA SER A 56 22.92 -3.62 -14.80
C SER A 56 21.76 -4.40 -15.42
N ARG A 57 20.53 -3.90 -15.37
CA ARG A 57 19.33 -4.71 -15.71
C ARG A 57 18.52 -4.23 -16.91
N LYS A 58 18.99 -3.23 -17.65
CA LYS A 58 18.27 -2.63 -18.81
C LYS A 58 16.80 -2.31 -18.49
N GLY A 59 16.49 -2.00 -17.22
CA GLY A 59 15.12 -1.73 -16.76
C GLY A 59 14.21 -2.97 -16.71
N GLN A 60 14.67 -4.13 -16.25
CA GLN A 60 13.79 -5.27 -15.96
C GLN A 60 13.68 -5.50 -14.44
N ASP A 61 12.44 -5.58 -13.95
CA ASP A 61 12.14 -5.88 -12.54
C ASP A 61 12.24 -7.39 -12.23
N TYR A 62 12.31 -7.72 -10.94
CA TYR A 62 12.31 -9.11 -10.48
C TYR A 62 10.92 -9.73 -10.59
N LYS A 63 10.89 -11.04 -10.86
CA LYS A 63 9.67 -11.79 -11.14
C LYS A 63 8.66 -11.80 -9.99
N TRP A 64 9.12 -11.81 -8.73
CA TRP A 64 8.27 -12.02 -7.54
C TRP A 64 8.27 -10.84 -6.56
N PHE A 65 9.21 -9.90 -6.73
CA PHE A 65 9.47 -8.80 -5.80
C PHE A 65 9.68 -7.50 -6.57
N SER A 66 9.13 -6.38 -6.09
CA SER A 66 9.39 -5.06 -6.66
C SER A 66 10.26 -4.22 -5.70
N PRO A 67 11.60 -4.21 -5.89
CA PRO A 67 12.51 -3.38 -5.10
C PRO A 67 12.15 -1.89 -5.08
N PRO A 68 11.80 -1.21 -6.20
CA PRO A 68 11.54 0.22 -6.16
C PRO A 68 10.30 0.55 -5.31
N ILE A 69 9.27 -0.29 -5.36
CA ILE A 69 8.07 -0.14 -4.52
C ILE A 69 8.42 -0.36 -3.04
N PHE A 70 9.19 -1.40 -2.73
CA PHE A 70 9.59 -1.70 -1.35
C PHE A 70 10.43 -0.57 -0.73
N LEU A 71 11.42 -0.06 -1.46
CA LEU A 71 12.25 1.05 -1.00
C LEU A 71 11.47 2.35 -0.86
N PHE A 72 10.48 2.58 -1.74
CA PHE A 72 9.55 3.70 -1.61
C PHE A 72 8.67 3.58 -0.35
N LEU A 73 8.18 2.39 -0.02
CA LEU A 73 7.43 2.18 1.23
C LEU A 73 8.29 2.49 2.46
N ILE A 74 9.54 2.01 2.48
CA ILE A 74 10.49 2.31 3.58
C ILE A 74 10.69 3.82 3.75
N SER A 75 10.69 4.60 2.67
CA SER A 75 10.92 6.03 2.75
C SER A 75 9.70 6.84 3.20
N ILE A 76 8.49 6.45 2.79
CA ILE A 76 7.28 7.24 3.06
C ILE A 76 6.58 6.84 4.37
N ILE A 77 6.58 5.56 4.75
CA ILE A 77 5.87 5.03 5.92
C ILE A 77 6.24 5.78 7.22
N PRO A 78 7.55 6.01 7.54
CA PRO A 78 7.91 6.74 8.75
C PRO A 78 7.35 8.17 8.78
N SER A 79 7.25 8.83 7.63
CA SER A 79 6.69 10.18 7.54
C SER A 79 5.19 10.20 7.86
N ILE A 80 4.44 9.23 7.33
CA ILE A 80 3.01 9.08 7.59
C ILE A 80 2.76 8.76 9.07
N TRP A 81 3.55 7.85 9.66
CA TRP A 81 3.48 7.53 11.08
C TRP A 81 3.62 8.76 11.98
N ILE A 82 4.64 9.60 11.71
CA ILE A 82 4.90 10.78 12.52
C ILE A 82 3.74 11.78 12.41
N LEU A 83 3.15 11.94 11.21
CA LEU A 83 2.01 12.82 10.99
C LEU A 83 0.77 12.32 11.73
N GLU A 84 0.45 11.03 11.63
CA GLU A 84 -0.72 10.43 12.27
C GLU A 84 -0.63 10.47 13.80
N LEU A 85 0.53 10.10 14.36
CA LEU A 85 0.77 10.13 15.80
C LEU A 85 0.67 11.55 16.36
N HIS A 86 1.20 12.54 15.63
CA HIS A 86 1.10 13.93 16.03
C HIS A 86 -0.34 14.46 15.95
N HIS A 87 -1.06 14.07 14.89
CA HIS A 87 -2.44 14.47 14.72
C HIS A 87 -3.33 13.99 15.86
N HIS A 88 -3.22 12.71 16.25
CA HIS A 88 -3.97 12.15 17.37
C HIS A 88 -3.55 12.70 18.74
N GLN A 89 -2.30 13.16 18.88
CA GLN A 89 -1.84 13.84 20.10
C GLN A 89 -2.49 15.22 20.28
N ASP A 90 -2.64 15.97 19.19
CA ASP A 90 -3.08 17.36 19.23
C ASP A 90 -4.61 17.53 19.09
N GLU A 91 -5.33 16.51 18.60
CA GLU A 91 -6.80 16.52 18.54
C GLU A 91 -7.48 16.73 19.91
N ALA A 92 -6.79 16.44 21.02
CA ALA A 92 -7.26 16.75 22.36
C ALA A 92 -7.34 18.26 22.67
N THR A 93 -6.78 19.12 21.80
CA THR A 93 -6.59 20.56 22.11
C THR A 93 -7.02 21.54 20.98
N ALA A 94 -7.42 21.07 19.80
CA ALA A 94 -7.66 21.94 18.64
C ALA A 94 -9.13 22.36 18.43
N PRO A 95 -9.42 23.65 18.16
CA PRO A 95 -10.76 24.11 17.78
C PRO A 95 -11.14 23.63 16.37
N GLN A 96 -12.43 23.38 16.16
CA GLN A 96 -13.04 22.83 14.94
C GLN A 96 -12.52 23.51 13.66
N CYS A 97 -11.71 22.78 12.89
CA CYS A 97 -11.27 23.19 11.58
C CYS A 97 -12.47 23.17 10.61
N LYS A 98 -12.68 24.26 9.85
CA LYS A 98 -13.78 24.35 8.88
C LYS A 98 -13.49 23.40 7.70
N LYS A 99 -14.25 22.31 7.63
CA LYS A 99 -14.23 21.33 6.54
C LYS A 99 -14.28 22.01 5.16
N LEU A 100 -13.33 21.66 4.29
CA LEU A 100 -13.19 22.19 2.94
C LEU A 100 -13.97 21.32 1.94
N ASP A 101 -15.22 21.01 2.24
CA ASP A 101 -16.01 20.01 1.50
C ASP A 101 -16.55 20.52 0.14
N SER A 102 -16.39 21.81 -0.18
CA SER A 102 -16.96 22.39 -1.41
C SER A 102 -15.92 23.17 -2.22
N TRP A 103 -15.80 22.79 -3.50
CA TRP A 103 -15.08 23.52 -4.55
C TRP A 103 -15.51 24.99 -4.65
N GLU A 104 -16.73 25.32 -4.24
CA GLU A 104 -17.24 26.70 -4.21
C GLU A 104 -16.50 27.58 -3.20
N LYS A 105 -16.13 27.05 -2.03
CA LYS A 105 -15.34 27.81 -1.03
C LYS A 105 -13.90 28.06 -1.48
N LEU A 106 -13.33 27.09 -2.19
CA LEU A 106 -12.01 27.21 -2.83
C LEU A 106 -12.06 28.27 -3.94
N ARG A 107 -13.12 28.26 -4.75
CA ARG A 107 -13.37 29.24 -5.79
C ARG A 107 -13.58 30.64 -5.21
N GLU A 108 -14.35 30.80 -4.15
CA GLU A 108 -14.56 32.07 -3.45
C GLU A 108 -13.24 32.66 -2.92
N MET A 109 -12.39 31.83 -2.32
CA MET A 109 -11.08 32.26 -1.80
C MET A 109 -10.09 32.63 -2.92
N ILE A 110 -10.09 31.89 -4.03
CA ILE A 110 -9.30 32.22 -5.23
C ILE A 110 -9.81 33.49 -5.90
N THR A 111 -11.13 33.71 -5.95
CA THR A 111 -11.71 34.94 -6.51
C THR A 111 -11.39 36.18 -5.67
N LEU A 112 -11.32 36.04 -4.33
CA LEU A 112 -10.91 37.13 -3.43
C LEU A 112 -9.46 37.59 -3.69
N ASN A 113 -8.58 36.66 -4.09
CA ASN A 113 -7.17 36.93 -4.40
C ASN A 113 -6.96 37.63 -5.75
N LYS A 114 -7.92 37.55 -6.67
CA LYS A 114 -7.81 38.20 -8.00
C LYS A 114 -7.93 39.73 -7.93
N THR A 115 -8.47 40.27 -6.84
CA THR A 115 -8.67 41.71 -6.61
C THR A 115 -7.47 42.46 -6.01
N LEU A 116 -6.40 41.77 -5.63
CA LEU A 116 -5.18 42.37 -5.09
C LEU A 116 -4.05 42.24 -6.12
N ASN A 117 -3.36 43.35 -6.45
CA ASN A 117 -2.24 43.35 -7.39
C ASN A 117 -1.08 42.47 -6.85
N LEU A 118 -0.72 41.44 -7.62
CA LEU A 118 0.16 40.36 -7.17
C LEU A 118 1.64 40.62 -7.51
N THR A 119 2.50 40.48 -6.50
CA THR A 119 3.95 40.25 -6.65
C THR A 119 4.23 38.77 -6.37
N ASP A 120 5.18 38.16 -7.07
CA ASP A 120 5.48 36.70 -6.95
C ASP A 120 5.75 36.22 -5.51
N GLN A 121 6.29 37.09 -4.66
CA GLN A 121 6.53 36.82 -3.23
C GLN A 121 5.22 36.60 -2.45
N SER A 122 4.13 37.29 -2.81
CA SER A 122 2.84 37.14 -2.12
C SER A 122 2.13 35.86 -2.50
N TYR A 123 2.38 35.32 -3.71
CA TYR A 123 1.82 34.04 -4.17
C TYR A 123 2.32 32.86 -3.35
N VAL A 124 3.63 32.78 -3.09
CA VAL A 124 4.22 31.69 -2.28
C VAL A 124 3.74 31.76 -0.83
N ASN A 125 3.66 32.96 -0.27
CA ASN A 125 3.14 33.17 1.09
C ASN A 125 1.64 32.84 1.20
N ASN A 126 0.84 33.19 0.18
CA ASN A 126 -0.57 32.81 0.12
C ASN A 126 -0.78 31.32 -0.13
N LEU A 127 0.07 30.66 -0.93
CA LEU A 127 0.03 29.21 -1.09
C LEU A 127 0.38 28.50 0.21
N ASN A 128 1.39 28.97 0.94
CA ASN A 128 1.71 28.44 2.27
C ASN A 128 0.55 28.65 3.25
N GLN A 129 -0.11 29.80 3.20
CA GLN A 129 -1.29 30.08 4.00
C GLN A 129 -2.47 29.18 3.60
N LEU A 130 -2.71 28.97 2.31
CA LEU A 130 -3.78 28.10 1.78
C LEU A 130 -3.54 26.62 2.10
N LEU A 131 -2.29 26.14 1.95
CA LEU A 131 -1.86 24.81 2.35
C LEU A 131 -1.95 24.61 3.88
N SER A 132 -1.75 25.69 4.65
CA SER A 132 -1.92 25.66 6.11
C SER A 132 -3.39 25.72 6.57
N THR A 133 -4.30 26.23 5.73
CA THR A 133 -5.75 26.25 6.02
C THR A 133 -6.46 24.93 5.70
N VAL A 134 -5.86 24.07 4.88
CA VAL A 134 -6.37 22.71 4.69
C VAL A 134 -6.10 21.91 5.96
N CYS A 135 -7.16 21.41 6.59
CA CYS A 135 -7.11 20.73 7.89
C CYS A 135 -6.13 19.55 7.87
N SER A 136 -5.41 19.33 8.98
CA SER A 136 -4.41 18.28 9.10
C SER A 136 -4.94 16.88 8.76
N ASN A 137 -6.20 16.58 9.10
CA ASN A 137 -6.84 15.28 8.86
C ASN A 137 -6.99 14.99 7.35
N GLU A 138 -7.44 16.00 6.58
CA GLU A 138 -7.65 15.87 5.14
C GLU A 138 -6.34 15.67 4.38
N TRP A 139 -5.24 16.30 4.85
CA TRP A 139 -3.90 16.06 4.29
C TRP A 139 -3.41 14.64 4.54
N ILE A 140 -3.59 14.14 5.77
CA ILE A 140 -3.12 12.80 6.13
C ILE A 140 -3.91 11.75 5.34
N LEU A 141 -5.23 11.93 5.21
CA LEU A 141 -6.05 11.08 4.34
C LEU A 141 -5.63 11.16 2.87
N ALA A 142 -5.37 12.37 2.35
CA ALA A 142 -4.87 12.56 0.99
C ALA A 142 -3.50 11.90 0.77
N LEU A 143 -2.61 11.90 1.78
CA LEU A 143 -1.34 11.18 1.71
C LEU A 143 -1.54 9.66 1.65
N HIS A 144 -2.44 9.09 2.46
CA HIS A 144 -2.79 7.67 2.39
C HIS A 144 -3.34 7.28 1.00
N GLN A 145 -4.26 8.09 0.46
CA GLN A 145 -4.84 7.87 -0.87
C GLN A 145 -3.81 8.01 -1.99
N THR A 146 -2.97 9.05 -1.94
CA THR A 146 -1.93 9.29 -2.93
C THR A 146 -0.89 8.17 -2.92
N LEU A 147 -0.50 7.70 -1.74
CA LEU A 147 0.38 6.54 -1.59
C LEU A 147 -0.20 5.32 -2.30
N LEU A 148 -1.43 4.93 -1.98
CA LEU A 148 -2.07 3.75 -2.57
C LEU A 148 -2.21 3.86 -4.09
N LEU A 149 -2.66 5.01 -4.60
CA LEU A 149 -2.76 5.25 -6.04
C LEU A 149 -1.39 5.17 -6.73
N LEU A 150 -0.36 5.72 -6.08
CA LEU A 150 0.99 5.71 -6.62
C LEU A 150 1.61 4.32 -6.64
N LEU A 151 1.26 3.44 -5.69
CA LEU A 151 1.67 2.02 -5.72
C LEU A 151 1.05 1.29 -6.93
N ILE A 152 -0.23 1.52 -7.20
CA ILE A 152 -0.95 0.92 -8.35
C ILE A 152 -0.39 1.45 -9.68
N VAL A 153 -0.34 2.78 -9.83
CA VAL A 153 0.18 3.43 -11.06
C VAL A 153 1.66 3.12 -11.25
N GLY A 154 2.44 3.09 -10.16
CA GLY A 154 3.85 2.75 -10.19
C GLY A 154 4.07 1.32 -10.69
N LYS A 155 3.30 0.35 -10.17
CA LYS A 155 3.36 -1.04 -10.69
C LYS A 155 2.97 -1.13 -12.16
N TRP A 156 1.97 -0.36 -12.59
CA TRP A 156 1.54 -0.34 -14.00
C TRP A 156 2.60 0.25 -14.94
N LEU A 157 3.28 1.30 -14.49
CA LEU A 157 4.28 2.02 -15.27
C LEU A 157 5.65 1.32 -15.27
N LEU A 158 5.93 0.51 -14.25
CA LEU A 158 7.17 -0.25 -14.18
C LEU A 158 7.29 -1.26 -15.34
N PRO A 159 8.47 -1.35 -15.98
CA PRO A 159 8.68 -2.24 -17.10
C PRO A 159 8.59 -3.71 -16.67
N LEU A 160 7.69 -4.44 -17.31
CA LEU A 160 7.54 -5.89 -17.19
C LEU A 160 8.89 -6.61 -17.38
N GLY A 161 9.40 -7.20 -16.29
CA GLY A 161 10.59 -8.05 -16.26
C GLY A 161 10.22 -9.45 -15.78
N GLY A 162 10.77 -10.50 -16.43
CA GLY A 162 10.62 -11.88 -15.93
C GLY A 162 9.46 -12.71 -16.49
N GLY A 163 9.00 -12.46 -17.72
CA GLY A 163 8.03 -13.34 -18.40
C GLY A 163 6.59 -13.22 -17.92
N VAL A 164 6.26 -12.20 -17.12
CA VAL A 164 4.88 -11.87 -16.72
C VAL A 164 4.11 -11.33 -17.93
N THR A 165 2.92 -11.89 -18.15
CA THR A 165 2.04 -11.51 -19.26
C THR A 165 1.28 -10.21 -18.97
N ARG A 166 0.74 -9.54 -19.99
CA ARG A 166 -0.04 -8.31 -19.80
C ARG A 166 -1.37 -8.58 -19.10
N GLU A 167 -1.89 -9.77 -19.29
CA GLU A 167 -3.10 -10.31 -18.70
C GLU A 167 -2.91 -10.49 -17.19
N GLU A 168 -1.80 -11.12 -16.80
CA GLU A 168 -1.39 -11.28 -15.39
C GLU A 168 -1.17 -9.93 -14.70
N LEU A 169 -0.53 -8.97 -15.36
CA LEU A 169 -0.38 -7.62 -14.83
C LEU A 169 -1.75 -6.93 -14.63
N SER A 170 -2.66 -7.06 -15.58
CA SER A 170 -4.01 -6.48 -15.47
C SER A 170 -4.78 -7.06 -14.28
N GLN A 171 -4.73 -8.39 -14.10
CA GLN A 171 -5.34 -9.05 -12.95
C GLN A 171 -4.71 -8.61 -11.63
N LEU A 172 -3.38 -8.51 -11.58
CA LEU A 172 -2.66 -8.03 -10.40
C LEU A 172 -3.06 -6.61 -10.02
N LEU A 173 -3.16 -5.70 -10.98
CA LEU A 173 -3.55 -4.32 -10.74
C LEU A 173 -4.98 -4.22 -10.20
N LEU A 174 -5.90 -5.05 -10.68
CA LEU A 174 -7.27 -5.11 -10.13
C LEU A 174 -7.29 -5.60 -8.68
N ILE A 175 -6.48 -6.61 -8.34
CA ILE A 175 -6.31 -7.06 -6.95
C ILE A 175 -5.71 -5.93 -6.10
N PHE A 176 -4.73 -5.19 -6.62
CA PHE A 176 -4.15 -4.03 -5.93
C PHE A 176 -5.15 -2.90 -5.67
N VAL A 177 -6.12 -2.67 -6.56
CA VAL A 177 -7.21 -1.71 -6.32
C VAL A 177 -8.11 -2.17 -5.18
N GLY A 178 -8.48 -3.46 -5.14
CA GLY A 178 -9.29 -4.02 -4.05
C GLY A 178 -8.59 -3.96 -2.68
N THR A 179 -7.33 -4.41 -2.63
CA THR A 179 -6.51 -4.36 -1.42
C THR A 179 -6.28 -2.92 -0.94
N ALA A 180 -6.02 -1.98 -1.85
CA ALA A 180 -5.92 -0.55 -1.52
C ALA A 180 -7.21 -0.01 -0.87
N ALA A 181 -8.38 -0.38 -1.42
CA ALA A 181 -9.65 0.03 -0.86
C ALA A 181 -9.87 -0.54 0.55
N ASP A 182 -9.57 -1.83 0.76
CA ASP A 182 -9.66 -2.47 2.08
C ASP A 182 -8.70 -1.84 3.11
N ILE A 183 -7.47 -1.54 2.71
CA ILE A 183 -6.48 -0.87 3.56
C ILE A 183 -6.95 0.54 3.94
N LEU A 184 -7.43 1.30 2.95
CA LEU A 184 -7.93 2.66 3.19
C LEU A 184 -9.15 2.66 4.12
N GLU A 185 -10.11 1.77 3.84
CA GLU A 185 -11.32 1.57 4.66
C GLU A 185 -10.95 1.20 6.10
N PHE A 186 -10.03 0.24 6.29
CA PHE A 186 -9.55 -0.16 7.60
C PHE A 186 -8.92 1.02 8.35
N THR A 187 -8.04 1.76 7.70
CA THR A 187 -7.28 2.84 8.32
C THR A 187 -8.19 4.03 8.66
N SER A 188 -9.02 4.48 7.72
CA SER A 188 -9.88 5.65 7.91
C SER A 188 -10.93 5.41 8.98
N GLU A 189 -11.56 4.23 8.99
CA GLU A 189 -12.61 3.94 9.96
C GLU A 189 -12.02 3.71 11.35
N THR A 190 -11.03 2.81 11.43
CA THR A 190 -10.47 2.41 12.72
C THR A 190 -9.80 3.58 13.42
N LEU A 191 -9.05 4.44 12.71
CA LEU A 191 -8.44 5.64 13.31
C LEU A 191 -9.49 6.67 13.74
N SER A 192 -10.60 6.81 13.00
CA SER A 192 -11.68 7.72 13.37
C SER A 192 -12.39 7.34 14.68
N ASP A 193 -12.38 6.05 15.01
CA ASP A 193 -12.92 5.50 16.26
C ASP A 193 -11.96 5.68 17.46
N VAL A 194 -10.68 5.97 17.22
CA VAL A 194 -9.65 6.17 18.29
C VAL A 194 -9.58 7.63 18.76
N LYS A 195 -10.71 8.34 18.80
CA LYS A 195 -10.76 9.74 19.28
C LYS A 195 -10.49 9.92 20.78
N GLY A 196 -10.18 8.85 21.51
CA GLY A 196 -9.69 8.88 22.88
C GLY A 196 -8.17 8.70 22.91
N ASN A 197 -7.50 9.29 23.92
CA ASN A 197 -6.05 9.40 24.14
C ASN A 197 -5.22 8.07 24.17
N ASN A 198 -5.74 6.99 23.60
CA ASN A 198 -5.18 5.64 23.56
C ASN A 198 -4.17 5.52 22.41
N HIS A 199 -3.02 6.15 22.59
CA HIS A 199 -1.87 6.06 21.69
C HIS A 199 -1.53 4.61 21.31
N GLN A 200 -1.73 3.66 22.23
CA GLN A 200 -1.50 2.24 22.01
C GLN A 200 -2.31 1.68 20.83
N LEU A 201 -3.58 2.08 20.67
CA LEU A 201 -4.41 1.60 19.57
C LEU A 201 -3.96 2.20 18.23
N VAL A 202 -3.60 3.49 18.21
CA VAL A 202 -3.04 4.14 17.01
C VAL A 202 -1.76 3.43 16.55
N TYR A 203 -0.86 3.09 17.47
CA TYR A 203 0.34 2.30 17.17
C TYR A 203 0.01 0.92 16.59
N ILE A 204 -0.97 0.22 17.15
CA ILE A 204 -1.40 -1.09 16.65
C ILE A 204 -1.97 -0.97 15.23
N VAL A 205 -2.86 0.00 15.00
CA VAL A 205 -3.47 0.24 13.68
C VAL A 205 -2.41 0.57 12.64
N LEU A 206 -1.49 1.49 12.95
CA LEU A 206 -0.38 1.86 12.06
C LEU A 206 0.59 0.70 11.80
N SER A 207 0.81 -0.17 12.79
CA SER A 207 1.64 -1.37 12.63
C SER A 207 0.99 -2.36 11.66
N VAL A 208 -0.31 -2.60 11.82
CA VAL A 208 -1.08 -3.48 10.93
C VAL A 208 -1.19 -2.89 9.52
N TRP A 209 -1.36 -1.57 9.41
CA TRP A 209 -1.32 -0.85 8.14
C TRP A 209 0.05 -0.96 7.44
N THR A 210 1.15 -0.81 8.18
CA THR A 210 2.51 -0.97 7.65
C THR A 210 2.75 -2.38 7.14
N TRP A 211 2.26 -3.38 7.89
CA TRP A 211 2.34 -4.77 7.51
C TRP A 211 1.55 -5.06 6.23
N SER A 212 0.32 -4.53 6.12
CA SER A 212 -0.53 -4.74 4.95
C SER A 212 0.01 -4.10 3.67
N MET A 213 0.82 -3.03 3.77
CA MET A 213 1.50 -2.41 2.63
C MET A 213 2.54 -3.32 1.95
N LEU A 214 3.03 -4.37 2.62
CA LEU A 214 4.02 -5.29 2.05
C LEU A 214 3.46 -6.15 0.89
N GLN A 215 2.14 -6.17 0.69
CA GLN A 215 1.49 -6.84 -0.44
C GLN A 215 1.77 -6.18 -1.80
N PHE A 216 2.09 -4.88 -1.84
CA PHE A 216 2.40 -4.20 -3.09
C PHE A 216 3.78 -4.59 -3.67
N PRO A 217 4.86 -4.68 -2.87
CA PRO A 217 6.13 -5.18 -3.37
C PRO A 217 6.18 -6.71 -3.54
N LEU A 218 5.46 -7.48 -2.73
CA LEU A 218 5.39 -8.94 -2.80
C LEU A 218 4.21 -9.36 -3.70
N HIS A 219 4.48 -9.89 -4.89
CA HIS A 219 3.41 -10.32 -5.82
C HIS A 219 3.55 -11.80 -6.16
N VAL A 220 3.74 -12.61 -5.13
CA VAL A 220 4.04 -14.04 -5.28
C VAL A 220 2.89 -14.80 -5.95
N SER A 221 1.66 -14.29 -5.81
CA SER A 221 0.40 -14.88 -6.25
C SER A 221 0.15 -14.90 -7.77
N VAL A 222 0.82 -14.06 -8.57
CA VAL A 222 0.49 -13.90 -10.00
C VAL A 222 1.45 -14.62 -10.94
N VAL A 223 2.60 -15.05 -10.45
CA VAL A 223 3.57 -15.76 -11.27
C VAL A 223 3.21 -17.24 -11.32
N LYS A 224 2.45 -17.61 -12.36
CA LYS A 224 2.40 -19.01 -12.76
C LYS A 224 3.78 -19.40 -13.27
N SER A 225 4.33 -20.48 -12.74
CA SER A 225 5.50 -21.14 -13.33
C SER A 225 5.05 -21.77 -14.66
N ASN A 226 5.02 -21.00 -15.75
CA ASN A 226 4.88 -21.56 -17.09
C ASN A 226 6.18 -22.31 -17.44
N PRO A 227 6.12 -23.60 -17.77
CA PRO A 227 7.29 -24.44 -18.05
C PRO A 227 7.75 -24.38 -19.52
N ASP A 228 7.58 -23.25 -20.22
CA ASP A 228 7.80 -23.20 -21.67
C ASP A 228 9.16 -22.61 -22.08
N SER A 229 10.19 -22.75 -21.25
CA SER A 229 11.56 -22.45 -21.68
C SER A 229 12.54 -23.39 -21.00
N GLU A 230 13.15 -24.23 -21.83
CA GLU A 230 14.27 -25.15 -21.58
C GLU A 230 13.90 -26.63 -21.33
N GLY A 231 14.01 -27.42 -22.42
CA GLY A 231 14.69 -28.72 -22.40
C GLY A 231 14.02 -29.90 -21.69
N GLU A 232 13.45 -30.79 -22.48
CA GLU A 232 13.23 -32.23 -22.31
C GLU A 232 13.62 -32.95 -20.98
N GLN A 233 12.65 -33.74 -20.52
CA GLN A 233 12.70 -34.97 -19.71
C GLN A 233 12.62 -34.85 -18.16
N GLU A 234 11.62 -35.56 -17.59
CA GLU A 234 11.32 -35.84 -16.16
C GLU A 234 10.46 -34.85 -15.32
N ALA A 235 9.57 -34.04 -15.91
CA ALA A 235 8.81 -32.99 -15.18
C ALA A 235 7.31 -33.26 -14.90
N GLY A 236 6.92 -34.49 -14.54
CA GLY A 236 5.50 -34.84 -14.28
C GLY A 236 4.96 -34.46 -12.89
N GLU A 237 5.75 -34.61 -11.83
CA GLU A 237 5.28 -34.41 -10.44
C GLU A 237 5.70 -33.06 -9.85
N VAL A 238 6.85 -32.52 -10.25
CA VAL A 238 7.38 -31.24 -9.74
C VAL A 238 6.52 -30.04 -10.17
N SER A 239 5.87 -30.11 -11.33
CA SER A 239 5.08 -28.98 -11.88
C SER A 239 3.77 -28.75 -11.13
N LEU A 240 3.11 -29.81 -10.65
CA LEU A 240 1.88 -29.72 -9.88
C LEU A 240 2.14 -29.26 -8.45
N LEU A 241 3.19 -29.78 -7.81
CA LEU A 241 3.60 -29.39 -6.46
C LEU A 241 4.02 -27.91 -6.41
N SER A 242 4.74 -27.45 -7.44
CA SER A 242 5.05 -26.03 -7.68
C SER A 242 3.77 -25.18 -7.81
N LYS A 243 2.80 -25.63 -8.60
CA LYS A 243 1.53 -24.91 -8.83
C LYS A 243 0.67 -24.81 -7.57
N TYR A 244 0.55 -25.90 -6.80
CA TYR A 244 -0.13 -25.87 -5.50
C TYR A 244 0.60 -25.02 -4.47
N SER A 245 1.94 -25.04 -4.47
CA SER A 245 2.74 -24.21 -3.56
C SER A 245 2.48 -22.72 -3.79
N THR A 246 2.33 -22.28 -5.05
CA THR A 246 2.00 -20.88 -5.37
C THR A 246 0.58 -20.51 -4.92
N ASP A 247 -0.40 -21.37 -5.17
CA ASP A 247 -1.79 -21.13 -4.76
C ASP A 247 -1.93 -21.10 -3.23
N ILE A 248 -1.29 -22.02 -2.52
CA ILE A 248 -1.25 -22.05 -1.05
C ILE A 248 -0.56 -20.79 -0.52
N TRP A 249 0.60 -20.42 -1.08
CA TRP A 249 1.32 -19.23 -0.64
C TRP A 249 0.50 -17.96 -0.84
N SER A 250 -0.25 -17.85 -1.94
CA SER A 250 -1.14 -16.69 -2.18
C SER A 250 -2.24 -16.55 -1.13
N ILE A 251 -2.81 -17.68 -0.67
CA ILE A 251 -3.85 -17.68 0.36
C ILE A 251 -3.26 -17.36 1.73
N VAL A 252 -2.10 -17.92 2.03
CA VAL A 252 -1.36 -17.64 3.27
C VAL A 252 -0.96 -16.17 3.33
N GLU A 253 -0.45 -15.62 2.23
CA GLU A 253 -0.09 -14.20 2.11
C GLU A 253 -1.31 -13.30 2.41
N ALA A 254 -2.45 -13.52 1.75
CA ALA A 254 -3.67 -12.74 1.99
C ALA A 254 -4.18 -12.85 3.43
N LEU A 255 -4.21 -14.06 4.00
CA LEU A 255 -4.72 -14.32 5.33
C LEU A 255 -3.85 -13.68 6.42
N PHE A 256 -2.53 -13.77 6.31
CA PHE A 256 -1.60 -13.28 7.33
C PHE A 256 -1.19 -11.82 7.17
N ILE A 257 -1.19 -11.29 5.93
CA ILE A 257 -0.78 -9.91 5.69
C ILE A 257 -1.95 -8.93 5.79
N GLN A 258 -3.16 -9.35 5.39
CA GLN A 258 -4.31 -8.45 5.33
C GLN A 258 -5.47 -8.88 6.25
N ASP A 259 -6.16 -9.96 5.88
CA ASP A 259 -7.50 -10.23 6.39
C ASP A 259 -7.50 -10.60 7.89
N GLY A 260 -6.54 -11.42 8.29
CA GLY A 260 -6.37 -11.84 9.69
C GLY A 260 -6.07 -10.66 10.61
N PRO A 261 -4.99 -9.88 10.38
CA PRO A 261 -4.69 -8.70 11.17
C PRO A 261 -5.84 -7.69 11.26
N PHE A 262 -6.54 -7.43 10.15
CA PHE A 262 -7.65 -6.47 10.14
C PHE A 262 -8.83 -6.96 10.98
N LEU A 263 -9.16 -8.25 10.91
CA LEU A 263 -10.18 -8.85 11.75
C LEU A 263 -9.80 -8.78 13.24
N VAL A 264 -8.56 -9.13 13.59
CA VAL A 264 -8.07 -9.11 14.98
C VAL A 264 -8.19 -7.71 15.58
N VAL A 265 -7.74 -6.68 14.86
CA VAL A 265 -7.86 -5.29 15.34
C VAL A 265 -9.31 -4.89 15.52
N ARG A 266 -10.19 -5.18 14.54
CA ARG A 266 -11.63 -4.87 14.65
C ARG A 266 -12.28 -5.57 15.84
N LEU A 267 -11.93 -6.84 16.09
CA LEU A 267 -12.39 -7.57 17.28
C LEU A 267 -11.90 -6.93 18.57
N ILE A 268 -10.63 -6.49 18.64
CA ILE A 268 -10.09 -5.76 19.79
C ILE A 268 -10.87 -4.46 20.02
N VAL A 269 -11.13 -3.68 18.96
CA VAL A 269 -11.90 -2.43 19.07
C VAL A 269 -13.32 -2.67 19.59
N MET A 270 -14.02 -3.68 19.07
CA MET A 270 -15.37 -4.01 19.53
C MET A 270 -15.39 -4.58 20.96
N THR A 271 -14.48 -5.49 21.29
CA THR A 271 -14.54 -6.21 22.58
C THR A 271 -13.88 -5.45 23.73
N TYR A 272 -12.68 -4.91 23.51
CA TYR A 272 -11.89 -4.26 24.54
C TYR A 272 -12.24 -2.77 24.67
N TYR A 273 -12.29 -2.05 23.55
CA TYR A 273 -12.62 -0.62 23.56
C TYR A 273 -14.13 -0.33 23.56
N LYS A 274 -14.97 -1.37 23.42
CA LYS A 274 -16.44 -1.30 23.45
C LYS A 274 -17.03 -0.29 22.46
N VAL A 275 -16.36 -0.06 21.33
CA VAL A 275 -16.86 0.79 20.25
C VAL A 275 -17.73 -0.06 19.34
N PHE A 276 -18.99 0.34 19.15
CA PHE A 276 -19.95 -0.36 18.32
C PHE A 276 -20.70 0.62 17.43
N HIS A 277 -20.31 0.64 16.15
CA HIS A 277 -21.02 1.35 15.10
C HIS A 277 -21.35 0.40 13.95
N GLN A 278 -22.39 0.76 13.17
CA GLN A 278 -22.92 -0.09 12.09
C GLN A 278 -21.85 -0.44 11.05
N MET A 279 -21.01 0.53 10.67
CA MET A 279 -19.94 0.35 9.68
C MET A 279 -18.85 -0.59 10.19
N LEU A 280 -18.34 -0.35 11.41
CA LEU A 280 -17.37 -1.24 12.06
C LEU A 280 -17.87 -2.69 12.15
N LEU A 281 -19.13 -2.91 12.54
CA LEU A 281 -19.73 -4.24 12.63
C LEU A 281 -19.85 -4.90 11.25
N PHE A 282 -20.35 -4.17 10.26
CA PHE A 282 -20.48 -4.66 8.88
C PHE A 282 -19.12 -5.10 8.32
N PHE A 283 -18.08 -4.28 8.51
CA PHE A 283 -16.76 -4.58 8.00
C PHE A 283 -16.03 -5.68 8.80
N ALA A 284 -16.32 -5.82 10.09
CA ALA A 284 -15.85 -6.98 10.86
C ALA A 284 -16.46 -8.29 10.33
N ILE A 285 -17.77 -8.30 10.03
CA ILE A 285 -18.44 -9.45 9.41
C ILE A 285 -17.87 -9.72 8.02
N LYS A 286 -17.64 -8.68 7.20
CA LYS A 286 -16.99 -8.79 5.88
C LYS A 286 -15.65 -9.52 6.02
N ASN A 287 -14.76 -9.05 6.89
CA ASN A 287 -13.45 -9.66 7.08
C ASN A 287 -13.54 -11.08 7.63
N PHE A 288 -14.46 -11.35 8.56
CA PHE A 288 -14.68 -12.69 9.08
C PHE A 288 -15.11 -13.67 7.97
N LEU A 289 -16.01 -13.24 7.09
CA LEU A 289 -16.43 -14.03 5.93
C LEU A 289 -15.27 -14.30 4.97
N VAL A 290 -14.47 -13.27 4.66
CA VAL A 290 -13.29 -13.42 3.79
C VAL A 290 -12.27 -14.40 4.40
N VAL A 291 -12.00 -14.31 5.70
CA VAL A 291 -11.13 -15.24 6.43
C VAL A 291 -11.66 -16.68 6.32
N ILE A 292 -12.96 -16.91 6.57
CA ILE A 292 -13.57 -18.24 6.44
C ILE A 292 -13.44 -18.78 5.02
N LEU A 293 -13.69 -17.94 4.00
CA LEU A 293 -13.60 -18.35 2.60
C LEU A 293 -12.16 -18.71 2.20
N ASN A 294 -11.17 -17.93 2.66
CA ASN A 294 -9.75 -18.24 2.43
C ASN A 294 -9.33 -19.53 3.15
N LEU A 295 -9.80 -19.77 4.38
CA LEU A 295 -9.56 -21.04 5.09
C LEU A 295 -10.24 -22.22 4.40
N TYR A 296 -11.48 -22.06 3.94
CA TYR A 296 -12.19 -23.09 3.16
C TYR A 296 -11.43 -23.43 1.89
N ARG A 297 -10.97 -22.42 1.13
CA ARG A 297 -10.17 -22.61 -0.08
C ARG A 297 -8.87 -23.36 0.23
N LEU A 298 -8.20 -23.02 1.32
CA LEU A 298 -7.00 -23.71 1.78
C LEU A 298 -7.29 -25.18 2.10
N VAL A 299 -8.38 -25.47 2.81
CA VAL A 299 -8.79 -26.86 3.14
C VAL A 299 -9.10 -27.66 1.87
N VAL A 300 -9.84 -27.09 0.92
CA VAL A 300 -10.15 -27.75 -0.36
C VAL A 300 -8.87 -28.09 -1.13
N ILE A 301 -7.92 -27.17 -1.19
CA ILE A 301 -6.63 -27.40 -1.85
C ILE A 301 -5.83 -28.50 -1.13
N CYS A 302 -5.81 -28.50 0.21
CA CYS A 302 -5.15 -29.54 1.00
C CYS A 302 -5.81 -30.92 0.85
N GLN A 303 -7.14 -30.97 0.66
CA GLN A 303 -7.85 -32.23 0.43
C GLN A 303 -7.58 -32.78 -0.98
N ASP A 304 -7.52 -31.92 -1.99
CA ASP A 304 -7.21 -32.31 -3.36
C ASP A 304 -5.77 -32.82 -3.48
N SER A 305 -4.81 -32.18 -2.81
CA SER A 305 -3.42 -32.65 -2.76
C SER A 305 -3.30 -34.03 -2.08
N ARG A 306 -4.00 -34.22 -0.96
CA ARG A 306 -3.99 -35.50 -0.21
C ARG A 306 -4.67 -36.64 -0.98
N SER A 307 -5.79 -36.36 -1.66
CA SER A 307 -6.53 -37.36 -2.45
C SER A 307 -5.71 -37.87 -3.64
N ARG A 308 -4.87 -37.02 -4.24
CA ARG A 308 -3.98 -37.38 -5.34
C ARG A 308 -2.73 -38.11 -4.88
N ALA A 309 -2.12 -37.72 -3.76
CA ALA A 309 -1.01 -38.45 -3.15
C ALA A 309 -1.39 -39.91 -2.85
N GLY A 310 -2.61 -40.14 -2.34
CA GLY A 310 -3.14 -41.49 -2.08
C GLY A 310 -3.38 -42.33 -3.35
N ARG A 311 -3.64 -41.69 -4.51
CA ARG A 311 -3.76 -42.40 -5.81
C ARG A 311 -2.40 -42.76 -6.41
N SER A 312 -1.36 -41.94 -6.23
CA SER A 312 -0.02 -42.25 -6.74
C SER A 312 0.59 -43.47 -6.01
N SER A 313 0.32 -43.63 -4.71
CA SER A 313 0.72 -44.81 -3.94
C SER A 313 -0.06 -46.11 -4.24
N ALA A 314 -1.12 -46.04 -5.07
CA ALA A 314 -1.99 -47.17 -5.38
C ALA A 314 -1.78 -47.76 -6.79
N VAL A 315 -0.80 -47.27 -7.56
CA VAL A 315 -0.40 -47.88 -8.83
C VAL A 315 0.58 -49.02 -8.50
N PRO A 316 0.21 -50.31 -8.68
CA PRO A 316 1.19 -51.38 -8.61
C PRO A 316 2.13 -51.21 -9.80
N CYS A 317 3.44 -51.25 -9.56
CA CYS A 317 4.41 -51.47 -10.63
C CYS A 317 4.06 -52.82 -11.27
N VAL A 318 3.50 -52.78 -12.47
CA VAL A 318 3.32 -53.93 -13.36
C VAL A 318 4.41 -53.86 -14.42
#